data_AF-A0A2N7UMU3-F1
#
_entry.id   AF-A0A2N7UMU3-F1
#
_cell.length_a   1.000
_cell.length_b   1.000
_cell.length_c   1.000
_cell.angle_alpha   90.00
_cell.angle_beta   90.00
_cell.angle_gamma   90.00
#
_symmetry.space_group_name_H-M   'P 1'
#
loop_
_entity.id
_entity.type
_entity.pdbx_description
1 polymer ?
#
loop_
_entity_poly.entity_id
_entity_poly.type
_entity_poly.pdbx_seq_one_letter_code
_entity_poly.pdbx_strand_id
1 'polypeptide(L)'
;MKSHDAAVVEMLRDDPDMALDYLRTAFDELDEEGGESAFLMALRNVVEAQGGMAAVAERAKVSRESLYRALSPRGNPTLRTMTAVIKATGIHFHDLTHQAP
;
A
#
# COMPACT_ATOMS: atom_id res chain seq x y z
N MET A 1 -23.95 -4.02 -2.27
CA MET A 1 -22.89 -3.36 -3.05
C MET A 1 -21.67 -3.31 -2.17
N LYS A 2 -20.55 -3.96 -2.54
CA LYS A 2 -19.29 -3.83 -1.79
C LYS A 2 -18.78 -2.40 -1.97
N SER A 3 -18.12 -1.82 -0.97
CA SER A 3 -17.39 -0.57 -1.19
C SER A 3 -16.32 -0.80 -2.24
N HIS A 4 -15.97 0.25 -2.99
CA HIS A 4 -14.90 0.19 -3.99
C HIS A 4 -13.62 -0.44 -3.42
N ASP A 5 -13.20 -0.01 -2.23
CA ASP A 5 -12.02 -0.53 -1.55
C ASP A 5 -12.10 -2.03 -1.23
N ALA A 6 -13.27 -2.53 -0.82
CA ALA A 6 -13.44 -3.94 -0.53
C ALA A 6 -13.32 -4.80 -1.80
N ALA A 7 -13.83 -4.31 -2.94
CA ALA A 7 -13.68 -4.99 -4.22
C ALA A 7 -12.21 -5.00 -4.69
N VAL A 8 -11.49 -3.89 -4.54
CA VAL A 8 -10.06 -3.81 -4.84
C VAL A 8 -9.26 -4.77 -3.97
N VAL A 9 -9.51 -4.80 -2.65
CA VAL A 9 -8.81 -5.70 -1.72
C VAL A 9 -9.02 -7.17 -2.05
N GLU A 10 -10.22 -7.56 -2.48
CA GLU A 10 -10.47 -8.93 -2.95
C GLU A 10 -9.71 -9.25 -4.23
N MET A 11 -9.78 -8.37 -5.22
CA MET A 11 -9.06 -8.51 -6.49
C MET A 11 -7.54 -8.68 -6.27
N LEU A 12 -6.94 -7.83 -5.43
CA LEU A 12 -5.51 -7.89 -5.09
C LEU A 12 -5.12 -9.13 -4.27
N ARG A 13 -6.08 -9.75 -3.58
CA ARG A 13 -5.83 -11.00 -2.85
C ARG A 13 -5.81 -12.20 -3.78
N ASP A 14 -6.66 -12.17 -4.80
CA ASP A 14 -6.79 -13.24 -5.79
C ASP A 14 -5.64 -13.22 -6.81
N ASP A 15 -5.07 -12.04 -7.08
CA ASP A 15 -3.91 -11.84 -7.97
C ASP A 15 -2.81 -11.00 -7.29
N PRO A 16 -1.81 -11.64 -6.67
CA PRO A 16 -0.70 -10.95 -6.00
C PRO A 16 0.18 -10.11 -6.94
N ASP A 17 0.29 -10.47 -8.22
CA ASP A 17 1.12 -9.73 -9.19
C ASP A 17 0.49 -8.35 -9.50
N MET A 18 -0.85 -8.28 -9.45
CA MET A 18 -1.59 -7.03 -9.61
C MET A 18 -1.31 -6.01 -8.49
N ALA A 19 -0.86 -6.43 -7.31
CA ALA A 19 -0.54 -5.51 -6.22
C ALA A 19 0.62 -4.56 -6.57
N LEU A 20 1.59 -5.04 -7.34
CA LEU A 20 2.72 -4.22 -7.78
C LEU A 20 2.26 -3.19 -8.83
N ASP A 21 1.52 -3.61 -9.85
CA ASP A 21 1.05 -2.71 -10.91
C ASP A 21 0.04 -1.68 -10.39
N TYR A 22 -0.79 -2.08 -9.42
CA TYR A 22 -1.68 -1.16 -8.71
C TYR A 22 -0.90 -0.08 -7.95
N LEU A 23 0.19 -0.45 -7.25
CA LEU A 23 1.04 0.52 -6.58
C LEU A 23 1.86 1.38 -7.53
N ARG A 24 2.32 0.83 -8.67
CA ARG A 24 3.00 1.60 -9.72
C ARG A 24 2.08 2.69 -10.27
N THR A 25 0.84 2.34 -10.61
CA THR A 25 -0.15 3.31 -11.09
C THR A 25 -0.33 4.46 -10.09
N ALA A 26 -0.53 4.13 -8.81
CA ALA A 26 -0.68 5.16 -7.77
C ALA A 26 0.63 5.94 -7.50
N PHE A 27 1.79 5.36 -7.82
CA PHE A 27 3.10 6.00 -7.67
C PHE A 27 3.38 6.95 -8.84
N ASP A 28 2.95 6.62 -10.06
CA ASP A 28 3.06 7.51 -11.23
C ASP A 28 2.25 8.81 -11.04
N GLU A 29 1.13 8.72 -10.33
CA GLU A 29 0.25 9.86 -10.01
C GLU A 29 0.67 10.60 -8.72
N LEU A 30 1.77 10.21 -8.06
CA LEU A 30 2.13 10.70 -6.72
C LEU A 30 2.31 12.23 -6.67
N ASP A 31 2.85 12.82 -7.74
CA ASP A 31 3.14 14.26 -7.85
C ASP A 31 1.90 15.10 -8.23
N GLU A 32 0.76 14.46 -8.51
CA GLU A 32 -0.49 15.14 -8.84
C GLU A 32 -1.24 15.63 -7.59
N GLU A 33 -2.24 16.51 -7.79
CA GLU A 33 -3.07 16.99 -6.69
C GLU A 33 -3.83 15.82 -6.03
N GLY A 34 -3.48 15.53 -4.77
CA GLY A 34 -4.06 14.41 -4.02
C GLY A 34 -3.35 13.07 -4.24
N GLY A 35 -2.30 13.01 -5.07
CA GLY A 35 -1.51 11.83 -5.36
C GLY A 35 -0.95 11.15 -4.12
N GLU A 36 -0.40 11.92 -3.17
CA GLU A 36 0.08 11.38 -1.88
C GLU A 36 -1.00 10.60 -1.12
N SER A 37 -2.21 11.17 -1.02
CA SER A 37 -3.34 10.50 -0.35
C SER A 37 -3.78 9.25 -1.10
N ALA A 38 -3.83 9.32 -2.44
CA ALA A 38 -4.18 8.19 -3.29
C ALA A 38 -3.18 7.03 -3.12
N PHE A 39 -1.88 7.33 -3.12
CA PHE A 39 -0.82 6.35 -2.90
C PHE A 39 -0.91 5.69 -1.52
N LEU A 40 -1.15 6.46 -0.45
CA LEU A 40 -1.33 5.91 0.90
C LEU A 40 -2.54 4.96 0.98
N MET A 41 -3.63 5.31 0.30
CA MET A 41 -4.83 4.46 0.23
C MET A 41 -4.60 3.22 -0.63
N ALA A 42 -3.85 3.32 -1.72
CA ALA A 42 -3.47 2.18 -2.54
C ALA A 42 -2.59 1.20 -1.76
N LEU A 43 -1.58 1.71 -1.04
CA LEU A 43 -0.73 0.90 -0.16
C LEU A 43 -1.55 0.24 0.95
N ARG A 44 -2.53 0.93 1.51
CA ARG A 44 -3.48 0.35 2.46
C ARG A 44 -4.25 -0.83 1.86
N ASN A 45 -4.73 -0.72 0.63
CA ASN A 45 -5.46 -1.82 -0.02
C ASN A 45 -4.55 -3.05 -0.21
N VAL A 46 -3.30 -2.86 -0.62
CA VAL A 46 -2.31 -3.94 -0.70
C VAL A 46 -2.06 -4.57 0.68
N VAL A 47 -1.91 -3.75 1.72
CA VAL A 47 -1.76 -4.24 3.10
C VAL A 47 -2.94 -5.09 3.55
N GLU A 48 -4.17 -4.67 3.25
CA GLU A 48 -5.38 -5.43 3.60
C GLU A 48 -5.52 -6.72 2.77
N ALA A 49 -5.07 -6.72 1.52
CA ALA A 49 -5.04 -7.91 0.66
C ALA A 49 -4.06 -8.97 1.19
N GLN A 50 -2.91 -8.56 1.74
CA GLN A 50 -1.86 -9.43 2.26
C GLN A 50 -2.06 -9.95 3.69
N GLY A 51 -3.27 -10.40 4.00
CA GLY A 51 -3.61 -10.96 5.32
C GLY A 51 -3.97 -9.91 6.37
N GLY A 52 -4.15 -8.66 5.96
CA GLY A 52 -4.71 -7.61 6.81
C GLY A 52 -3.67 -6.78 7.59
N MET A 53 -4.15 -5.65 8.12
CA MET A 53 -3.35 -4.70 8.90
C MET A 53 -2.59 -5.32 10.08
N ALA A 54 -3.14 -6.35 10.73
CA ALA A 54 -2.50 -7.00 11.85
C ALA A 54 -1.21 -7.73 11.43
N ALA A 55 -1.31 -8.56 10.39
CA ALA A 55 -0.20 -9.35 9.90
C ALA A 55 0.91 -8.47 9.32
N VAL A 56 0.56 -7.42 8.59
CA VAL A 56 1.56 -6.49 8.05
C VAL A 56 2.22 -5.66 9.14
N ALA A 57 1.47 -5.15 10.12
CA ALA A 57 2.05 -4.37 11.22
C ALA A 57 3.11 -5.18 12.00
N GLU A 58 2.84 -6.47 12.25
CA GLU A 58 3.79 -7.39 12.87
C GLU A 58 5.06 -7.55 12.01
N ARG A 59 4.92 -7.87 10.71
CA ARG A 59 6.03 -7.99 9.77
C ARG A 59 6.86 -6.70 9.67
N ALA A 60 6.18 -5.54 9.65
CA ALA A 60 6.79 -4.21 9.57
C ALA A 60 7.35 -3.70 10.91
N LYS A 61 7.11 -4.41 12.02
CA LYS A 61 7.51 -4.03 13.39
C LYS A 61 6.98 -2.65 13.81
N VAL A 62 5.73 -2.36 13.47
CA VAL A 62 5.00 -1.14 13.88
C VAL A 62 3.72 -1.53 14.61
N SER A 63 3.11 -0.61 15.36
CA SER A 63 1.79 -0.87 15.93
C SER A 63 0.72 -0.80 14.83
N ARG A 64 -0.35 -1.60 14.98
CA ARG A 64 -1.52 -1.54 14.08
C ARG A 64 -2.12 -0.14 14.01
N GLU A 65 -2.21 0.54 15.16
CA GLU A 65 -2.72 1.92 15.24
C GLU A 65 -1.83 2.89 14.46
N SER A 66 -0.51 2.77 14.59
CA SER A 66 0.42 3.60 13.82
C SER A 66 0.31 3.32 12.33
N LEU A 67 0.09 2.06 11.92
CA LEU A 67 -0.11 1.69 10.53
C LEU A 67 -1.40 2.30 9.96
N TYR A 68 -2.52 2.21 10.70
CA TYR A 68 -3.78 2.85 10.30
C TYR A 68 -3.66 4.36 10.15
N ARG A 69 -2.96 5.04 11.07
CA ARG A 69 -2.70 6.48 10.96
C ARG A 69 -1.80 6.80 9.77
N ALA A 70 -0.73 6.03 9.60
CA ALA A 70 0.25 6.20 8.53
C ALA A 70 -0.39 6.08 7.14
N LEU A 71 -1.28 5.10 6.94
CA LEU A 71 -1.93 4.83 5.65
C LEU A 71 -3.37 5.38 5.57
N SER A 72 -3.63 6.48 6.28
CA SER A 72 -4.90 7.20 6.15
C SER A 72 -4.82 8.23 5.01
N PRO A 73 -5.95 8.76 4.51
CA PRO A 73 -5.93 9.81 3.48
C PRO A 73 -5.18 11.09 3.88
N ARG A 74 -4.98 11.31 5.18
CA ARG A 74 -4.22 12.44 5.75
C ARG A 74 -2.98 11.97 6.50
N GLY A 75 -2.54 10.74 6.23
CA GLY A 75 -1.35 10.17 6.83
C GLY A 75 -0.11 10.95 6.41
N ASN A 76 0.90 10.92 7.26
CA ASN A 76 2.22 11.46 6.94
C ASN A 76 3.29 10.52 7.50
N PRO A 77 3.44 9.32 6.91
CA PRO A 77 4.42 8.37 7.37
C PRO A 77 5.83 8.91 7.12
N THR A 78 6.74 8.69 8.07
CA THR A 78 8.16 8.90 7.79
C THR A 78 8.61 7.95 6.67
N LEU A 79 9.65 8.32 5.92
CA LEU A 79 10.25 7.44 4.92
C LEU A 79 10.64 6.07 5.50
N ARG A 80 11.08 6.04 6.78
CA ARG A 80 11.38 4.80 7.51
C ARG A 80 10.15 3.91 7.67
N THR A 81 9.02 4.48 8.08
CA THR A 81 7.74 3.77 8.22
C THR A 81 7.28 3.25 6.86
N MET A 82 7.30 4.09 5.83
CA MET A 82 6.84 3.73 4.49
C MET A 82 7.68 2.59 3.90
N THR A 83 9.01 2.66 4.06
CA THR A 83 9.94 1.60 3.64
C THR A 83 9.67 0.28 4.37
N ALA A 84 9.41 0.33 5.69
CA ALA A 84 9.14 -0.86 6.47
C ALA A 84 7.83 -1.55 6.06
N VAL A 85 6.79 -0.75 5.78
CA VAL A 85 5.48 -1.25 5.36
C VAL A 85 5.53 -1.85 3.96
N ILE A 86 6.12 -1.16 2.97
CA ILE A 86 6.27 -1.67 1.61
C ILE A 86 7.10 -2.97 1.59
N LYS A 87 8.21 -3.02 2.33
CA LYS A 87 8.99 -4.27 2.45
C LYS A 87 8.20 -5.39 3.13
N ALA A 88 7.35 -5.06 4.10
CA ALA A 88 6.49 -6.04 4.73
C ALA A 88 5.44 -6.60 3.77
N THR A 89 5.14 -5.92 2.65
CA THR A 89 4.32 -6.48 1.58
C THR A 89 5.11 -7.26 0.53
N GLY A 90 6.41 -7.48 0.71
CA GLY A 90 7.27 -8.16 -0.27
C GLY A 90 7.60 -7.32 -1.51
N ILE A 91 7.23 -6.03 -1.51
CA ILE A 91 7.55 -5.07 -2.57
C ILE A 91 8.70 -4.18 -2.07
N HIS A 92 9.48 -3.62 -2.98
CA HIS A 92 10.48 -2.61 -2.70
C HIS A 92 10.18 -1.32 -3.45
N PHE A 93 10.61 -0.18 -2.91
CA PHE A 93 10.44 1.12 -3.59
C PHE A 93 11.02 1.15 -5.01
N HIS A 94 12.13 0.46 -5.26
CA HIS A 94 12.72 0.42 -6.60
C HIS A 94 11.84 -0.35 -7.61
N ASP A 95 11.02 -1.30 -7.14
CA ASP A 95 10.09 -2.04 -8.01
C ASP A 95 9.01 -1.11 -8.59
N LEU A 96 8.70 -0.01 -7.89
CA LEU A 96 7.70 0.98 -8.31
C LEU A 96 8.18 1.85 -9.48
N THR A 97 9.49 1.97 -9.68
CA THR A 97 10.09 2.81 -10.74
C THR A 97 10.61 2.02 -11.92
N HIS A 98 10.80 0.71 -11.76
CA HIS A 98 11.30 -0.16 -12.81
C HIS A 98 10.14 -0.89 -13.46
N GLN A 99 9.85 -0.61 -14.73
CA GLN A 99 9.06 -1.52 -15.54
C GLN A 99 9.93 -2.71 -15.91
N ALA A 100 9.41 -3.93 -15.77
CA ALA A 100 10.07 -5.12 -16.29
C ALA A 100 10.28 -4.95 -17.81
N PRO A 101 11.42 -5.35 -18.37
CA PRO A 101 11.75 -5.18 -19.78
C PRO A 101 10.80 -5.93 -20.73
#